data_AF-A0A444J566-F1
#
_entry.id   AF-A0A444J566-F1
#
_cell.length_a   1.000
_cell.length_b   1.000
_cell.length_c   1.000
_cell.angle_alpha   90.00
_cell.angle_beta   90.00
_cell.angle_gamma   90.00
#
_symmetry.space_group_name_H-M   'P 1'
#
loop_
_entity.id
_entity.type
_entity.pdbx_description
1 polymer ?
#
loop_
_entity_poly.entity_id
_entity_poly.type
_entity_poly.pdbx_seq_one_letter_code
_entity_poly.pdbx_strand_id
1 'polypeptide(L)'
;MAEVRTKPKNRWPPQWIAFYQTKIFGPEAYSIRYYTKVIQVRKVYRQELFPNEMPNRKSNRQYYQLILNPLQQLPKPIFSRRWRRIVFIPTTWYKFIHASEINDLYDESPLEDRLWAEFKRHGIPAERQEFVKVDKQNYALDFAVYCSEAKIDIETDGDSWHTNRTAEDNRRNNALEAAGWKVLRFTTQQVQEQMESYCIRNITETINHAGGLDEGKMVARKINLKTNGAYQLSLFDDL
;
A
#
# COMPACT_ATOMS: atom_id res chain seq x y z
N MET A 1 -18.38 -12.36 11.96
CA MET A 1 -17.09 -11.73 12.33
C MET A 1 -15.98 -12.32 11.48
N ALA A 2 -15.12 -11.48 10.90
CA ALA A 2 -13.93 -11.95 10.19
C ALA A 2 -12.86 -12.37 11.21
N GLU A 3 -12.36 -13.60 11.10
CA GLU A 3 -11.30 -14.15 11.96
C GLU A 3 -9.96 -13.98 11.23
N VAL A 4 -9.07 -13.15 11.77
CA VAL A 4 -7.70 -13.04 11.25
C VAL A 4 -6.79 -13.91 12.13
N ARG A 5 -6.09 -14.86 11.51
CA ARG A 5 -5.26 -15.86 12.23
C ARG A 5 -3.87 -15.36 12.60
N THR A 6 -3.56 -14.12 12.24
CA THR A 6 -2.26 -13.50 12.42
C THR A 6 -2.42 -12.19 13.15
N LYS A 7 -1.38 -11.79 13.88
CA LYS A 7 -1.21 -10.42 14.36
C LYS A 7 -0.19 -9.71 13.45
N PRO A 8 -0.20 -8.37 13.40
CA PRO A 8 0.92 -7.60 12.87
C PRO A 8 2.25 -8.14 13.42
N LYS A 9 3.21 -8.42 12.51
CA LYS A 9 4.55 -8.87 12.91
C LYS A 9 5.28 -7.76 13.68
N ASN A 10 5.08 -6.52 13.26
CA ASN A 10 5.67 -5.31 13.83
C ASN A 10 4.59 -4.45 14.51
N ARG A 11 4.95 -3.70 15.57
CA ARG A 11 4.07 -2.75 16.29
C ARG A 11 2.85 -3.38 16.98
N TRP A 12 3.07 -4.51 17.65
CA TRP A 12 2.08 -5.15 18.50
C TRP A 12 2.52 -5.09 19.99
N PRO A 13 1.62 -4.75 20.94
CA PRO A 13 0.23 -4.36 20.75
C PRO A 13 0.10 -2.90 20.25
N PRO A 14 -0.96 -2.58 19.48
CA PRO A 14 -1.20 -1.22 19.01
C PRO A 14 -1.75 -0.34 20.12
N GLN A 15 -1.37 0.95 20.13
CA GLN A 15 -1.99 1.96 20.99
C GLN A 15 -3.32 2.48 20.43
N TRP A 16 -3.46 2.45 19.10
CA TRP A 16 -4.62 2.92 18.35
C TRP A 16 -4.98 1.92 17.27
N ILE A 17 -6.26 1.79 16.96
CA ILE A 17 -6.76 0.99 15.83
C ILE A 17 -7.71 1.83 14.99
N ALA A 18 -7.63 1.66 13.67
CA ALA A 18 -8.55 2.27 12.72
C ALA A 18 -9.19 1.20 11.83
N PHE A 19 -10.38 1.47 11.31
CA PHE A 19 -11.20 0.48 10.62
C PHE A 19 -11.33 0.80 9.14
N TYR A 20 -10.81 -0.07 8.29
CA TYR A 20 -11.04 -0.02 6.85
C TYR A 20 -12.40 -0.64 6.53
N GLN A 21 -13.29 0.19 6.00
CA GLN A 21 -14.65 -0.19 5.63
C GLN A 21 -14.64 -0.77 4.21
N THR A 22 -15.07 -2.02 4.07
CA THR A 22 -15.16 -2.69 2.76
C THR A 22 -16.49 -2.37 2.06
N LYS A 23 -16.72 -2.96 0.88
CA LYS A 23 -17.93 -2.76 0.05
C LYS A 23 -19.26 -2.83 0.83
N ILE A 24 -19.35 -3.68 1.86
CA ILE A 24 -20.58 -3.86 2.65
C ILE A 24 -21.03 -2.59 3.38
N PHE A 25 -20.13 -1.62 3.59
CA PHE A 25 -20.44 -0.36 4.26
C PHE A 25 -21.02 0.73 3.34
N GLY A 26 -21.36 0.38 2.08
CA GLY A 26 -22.12 1.26 1.19
C GLY A 26 -21.42 2.61 0.94
N PRO A 27 -22.05 3.77 1.25
CA PRO A 27 -21.44 5.09 1.04
C PRO A 27 -20.11 5.31 1.77
N GLU A 28 -19.84 4.54 2.82
CA GLU A 28 -18.59 4.62 3.59
C GLU A 28 -17.52 3.63 3.11
N ALA A 29 -17.84 2.79 2.13
CA ALA A 29 -16.92 1.77 1.64
C ALA A 29 -15.61 2.35 1.09
N TYR A 30 -14.59 1.51 1.11
CA TYR A 30 -13.24 1.78 0.63
C TYR A 30 -12.58 2.98 1.29
N SER A 31 -12.85 3.16 2.58
CA SER A 31 -12.26 4.23 3.37
C SER A 31 -12.00 3.84 4.82
N ILE A 32 -11.13 4.59 5.48
CA ILE A 32 -11.00 4.61 6.94
C ILE A 32 -11.65 5.89 7.42
N ARG A 33 -12.67 5.76 8.25
CA ARG A 33 -13.42 6.88 8.85
C ARG A 33 -13.34 6.91 10.36
N TYR A 34 -13.16 5.75 10.96
CA TYR A 34 -13.23 5.57 12.40
C TYR A 34 -11.94 5.01 12.95
N TYR A 35 -11.53 5.53 14.10
CA TYR A 35 -10.40 5.04 14.88
C TYR A 35 -10.70 5.13 16.37
N THR A 36 -9.92 4.44 17.18
CA THR A 36 -10.06 4.49 18.64
C THR A 36 -8.78 4.06 19.34
N LYS A 37 -8.66 4.48 20.61
CA LYS A 37 -7.57 4.08 21.49
C LYS A 37 -7.82 2.67 22.01
N VAL A 38 -6.77 1.86 21.99
CA VAL A 38 -6.77 0.54 22.64
C VAL A 38 -6.48 0.75 24.13
N ILE A 39 -7.42 0.37 24.98
CA ILE A 39 -7.30 0.48 26.44
C ILE A 39 -6.51 -0.71 26.98
N GLN A 40 -6.83 -1.91 26.49
CA GLN A 40 -6.24 -3.15 26.97
C GLN A 40 -6.23 -4.21 25.86
N VAL A 41 -5.21 -5.06 25.88
CA VAL A 41 -5.16 -6.29 25.07
C VAL A 41 -5.03 -7.48 26.00
N ARG A 42 -5.92 -8.45 25.88
CA ARG A 42 -5.87 -9.71 26.66
C ARG A 42 -5.97 -10.93 25.75
N LYS A 43 -5.40 -12.05 26.19
CA LYS A 43 -5.54 -13.34 25.51
C LYS A 43 -6.74 -14.08 26.10
N VAL A 44 -7.63 -14.57 25.24
CA VAL A 44 -8.85 -15.30 25.61
C VAL A 44 -9.07 -16.44 24.62
N TYR A 45 -9.79 -17.48 25.02
CA TYR A 45 -10.25 -18.53 24.14
C TYR A 45 -11.45 -18.09 23.30
N ARG A 46 -11.65 -18.72 22.14
CA ARG A 46 -12.80 -18.43 21.27
C ARG A 46 -14.13 -18.62 22.00
N GLN A 47 -14.24 -19.66 22.80
CA GLN A 47 -15.46 -19.94 23.57
C GLN A 47 -15.80 -18.84 24.57
N GLU A 48 -14.80 -18.10 25.08
CA GLU A 48 -15.02 -16.95 25.95
C GLU A 48 -15.48 -15.71 25.15
N LEU A 49 -15.01 -15.56 23.91
CA LEU A 49 -15.45 -14.47 23.01
C LEU A 49 -16.85 -14.69 22.44
N PHE A 50 -17.24 -15.95 22.24
CA PHE A 50 -18.49 -16.34 21.60
C PHE A 50 -19.19 -17.41 22.45
N PRO A 51 -19.73 -17.05 23.63
CA PRO A 51 -20.29 -18.02 24.58
C PRO A 51 -21.50 -18.79 24.01
N ASN A 52 -22.20 -18.23 23.03
CA ASN A 52 -23.35 -18.84 22.38
C ASN A 52 -23.00 -19.69 21.14
N GLU A 53 -21.73 -19.75 20.73
CA GLU A 53 -21.29 -20.58 19.61
C GLU A 53 -21.12 -22.04 20.09
N MET A 54 -21.74 -23.01 19.40
CA MET A 54 -21.56 -24.42 19.76
C MET A 54 -20.08 -24.82 19.71
N PRO A 55 -19.61 -25.64 20.67
CA PRO A 55 -18.23 -26.11 20.69
C PRO A 55 -17.80 -26.73 19.36
N ASN A 56 -16.65 -26.28 18.86
CA ASN A 56 -16.09 -26.71 17.58
C ASN A 56 -14.56 -26.73 17.63
N ARG A 57 -13.92 -27.13 16.53
CA ARG A 57 -12.44 -27.23 16.41
C ARG A 57 -11.69 -25.93 16.73
N LYS A 58 -12.37 -24.78 16.77
CA LYS A 58 -11.79 -23.48 17.09
C LYS A 58 -12.04 -23.03 18.54
N SER A 59 -12.90 -23.69 19.32
CA SER A 59 -13.30 -23.24 20.66
C SER A 59 -12.12 -23.01 21.60
N ASN A 60 -11.12 -23.91 21.53
CA ASN A 60 -9.91 -23.85 22.36
C ASN A 60 -8.76 -23.04 21.74
N ARG A 61 -8.99 -22.34 20.63
CA ARG A 61 -7.96 -21.44 20.06
C ARG A 61 -7.89 -20.15 20.85
N GLN A 62 -6.67 -19.67 21.06
CA GLN A 62 -6.42 -18.38 21.70
C GLN A 62 -6.51 -17.22 20.70
N TYR A 63 -7.15 -16.15 21.13
CA TYR A 63 -7.33 -14.90 20.42
C TYR A 63 -6.86 -13.73 21.28
N TYR A 64 -6.47 -12.65 20.63
CA TYR A 64 -6.30 -11.36 21.29
C TYR A 64 -7.62 -10.60 21.27
N GLN A 65 -8.17 -10.31 22.44
CA GLN A 65 -9.29 -9.37 22.60
C GLN A 65 -8.73 -7.98 22.87
N LEU A 66 -9.12 -7.03 22.02
CA LEU A 66 -8.82 -5.62 22.20
C LEU A 66 -10.01 -4.96 22.88
N ILE A 67 -9.76 -4.32 24.01
CA ILE A 67 -10.73 -3.46 24.69
C ILE A 67 -10.47 -2.03 24.21
N LEU A 68 -11.51 -1.39 23.69
CA LEU A 68 -11.42 -0.13 22.96
C LEU A 68 -12.20 0.97 23.66
N ASN A 69 -11.74 2.21 23.52
CA ASN A 69 -12.56 3.39 23.80
C ASN A 69 -13.69 3.50 22.75
N PRO A 70 -14.69 4.38 22.97
CA PRO A 70 -15.65 4.75 21.93
C PRO A 70 -14.95 5.19 20.64
N LEU A 71 -15.55 4.85 19.49
CA LEU A 71 -15.03 5.22 18.18
C LEU A 71 -15.03 6.75 18.01
N GLN A 72 -13.96 7.25 17.44
CA GLN A 72 -13.82 8.64 16.99
C GLN A 72 -13.85 8.67 15.48
N GLN A 73 -14.52 9.68 14.93
CA GLN A 73 -14.58 9.91 13.49
C GLN A 73 -13.46 10.86 13.06
N LEU A 74 -12.79 10.53 11.95
CA LEU A 74 -11.83 11.43 11.31
C LEU A 74 -12.54 12.64 10.70
N PRO A 75 -11.95 13.85 10.78
CA PRO A 75 -12.47 15.02 10.08
C PRO A 75 -12.56 14.83 8.56
N LYS A 76 -11.62 14.07 7.99
CA LYS A 76 -11.60 13.67 6.57
C LYS A 76 -11.33 12.16 6.47
N PRO A 77 -12.10 11.39 5.69
CA PRO A 77 -11.81 9.98 5.47
C PRO A 77 -10.49 9.76 4.74
N ILE A 78 -9.81 8.66 5.05
CA ILE A 78 -8.64 8.19 4.30
C ILE A 78 -9.14 7.18 3.26
N PHE A 79 -9.03 7.51 1.97
CA PHE A 79 -9.65 6.71 0.91
C PHE A 79 -8.71 5.65 0.32
N SER A 80 -9.28 4.55 -0.14
CA SER A 80 -8.59 3.60 -1.00
C SER A 80 -8.89 3.95 -2.46
N ARG A 81 -7.86 4.35 -3.21
CA ARG A 81 -8.00 4.74 -4.62
C ARG A 81 -8.22 3.55 -5.56
N ARG A 82 -7.85 2.35 -5.11
CA ARG A 82 -8.09 1.09 -5.82
C ARG A 82 -8.59 0.04 -4.86
N TRP A 83 -9.38 -0.90 -5.37
CA TRP A 83 -9.83 -2.03 -4.57
C TRP A 83 -8.64 -2.88 -4.13
N ARG A 84 -8.46 -3.03 -2.81
CA ARG A 84 -7.44 -3.91 -2.25
C ARG A 84 -7.92 -4.61 -0.99
N ARG A 85 -7.38 -5.81 -0.74
CA ARG A 85 -7.64 -6.59 0.48
C ARG A 85 -6.65 -6.20 1.56
N ILE A 86 -7.10 -5.38 2.51
CA ILE A 86 -6.29 -4.94 3.65
C ILE A 86 -6.53 -5.90 4.82
N VAL A 87 -5.45 -6.52 5.32
CA VAL A 87 -5.48 -7.31 6.56
C VAL A 87 -5.02 -6.46 7.73
N PHE A 88 -3.78 -5.97 7.68
CA PHE A 88 -3.23 -4.99 8.61
C PHE A 88 -2.27 -4.06 7.89
N ILE A 89 -2.26 -2.78 8.26
CA ILE A 89 -1.22 -1.82 7.89
C ILE A 89 -0.68 -1.25 9.21
N PRO A 90 0.45 -1.75 9.71
CA PRO A 90 1.14 -1.13 10.84
C PRO A 90 1.64 0.26 10.39
N THR A 91 1.25 1.31 11.10
CA THR A 91 1.61 2.69 10.73
C THR A 91 1.96 3.51 11.97
N THR A 92 2.41 4.75 11.79
CA THR A 92 2.61 5.70 12.88
C THR A 92 1.40 6.59 13.06
N TRP A 93 1.26 7.18 14.26
CA TRP A 93 0.28 8.24 14.47
C TRP A 93 0.46 9.41 13.49
N TYR A 94 1.71 9.80 13.23
CA TYR A 94 2.03 10.88 12.29
C TYR A 94 1.51 10.59 10.88
N LYS A 95 1.79 9.40 10.32
CA LYS A 95 1.27 9.02 9.00
C LYS A 95 -0.25 8.95 8.99
N PHE A 96 -0.85 8.36 10.03
CA PHE A 96 -2.29 8.21 10.12
C PHE A 96 -3.04 9.56 10.07
N ILE A 97 -2.62 10.57 10.85
CA ILE A 97 -3.35 11.85 10.90
C ILE A 97 -3.12 12.74 9.67
N HIS A 98 -2.05 12.51 8.90
CA HIS A 98 -1.73 13.25 7.67
C HIS A 98 -2.12 12.49 6.40
N ALA A 99 -2.58 11.25 6.51
CA ALA A 99 -2.95 10.43 5.37
C ALA A 99 -4.20 10.99 4.67
N SER A 100 -4.15 11.04 3.35
CA SER A 100 -5.33 11.31 2.51
C SER A 100 -5.79 10.04 1.81
N GLU A 101 -4.88 9.08 1.63
CA GLU A 101 -5.16 7.79 1.04
C GLU A 101 -4.47 6.62 1.75
N ILE A 102 -4.92 5.39 1.50
CA ILE A 102 -4.36 4.18 2.10
C ILE A 102 -2.85 4.04 1.83
N ASN A 103 -2.36 4.45 0.66
CA ASN A 103 -0.93 4.39 0.33
C ASN A 103 -0.07 5.22 1.30
N ASP A 104 -0.60 6.29 1.90
CA ASP A 104 0.13 7.10 2.89
C ASP A 104 0.40 6.36 4.21
N LEU A 105 -0.30 5.26 4.47
CA LEU A 105 -0.24 4.54 5.75
C LEU A 105 0.92 3.54 5.83
N TYR A 106 1.44 3.06 4.71
CA TYR A 106 2.54 2.09 4.71
C TYR A 106 3.82 2.69 5.29
N ASP A 107 4.55 1.91 6.08
CA ASP A 107 5.64 2.40 6.91
C ASP A 107 6.78 1.39 7.06
N GLU A 108 7.27 0.91 5.93
CA GLU A 108 8.15 -0.26 5.87
C GLU A 108 9.60 0.15 5.60
N SER A 109 9.85 1.14 4.75
CA SER A 109 11.17 1.71 4.54
C SER A 109 11.17 3.24 4.33
N PRO A 110 12.13 3.98 4.89
CA PRO A 110 12.35 5.39 4.56
C PRO A 110 12.65 5.63 3.06
N LEU A 111 13.21 4.65 2.35
CA LEU A 111 13.48 4.76 0.92
C LEU A 111 12.18 4.75 0.12
N GLU A 112 11.27 3.84 0.44
CA GLU A 112 9.92 3.85 -0.11
C GLU A 112 9.22 5.19 0.17
N ASP A 113 9.29 5.71 1.39
CA ASP A 113 8.63 6.98 1.73
C ASP A 113 9.15 8.16 0.89
N ARG A 114 10.46 8.20 0.61
CA ARG A 114 11.05 9.21 -0.27
C ARG A 114 10.53 9.06 -1.69
N LEU A 115 10.48 7.85 -2.23
CA LEU A 115 9.97 7.61 -3.59
C LEU A 115 8.46 7.88 -3.68
N TRP A 116 7.70 7.53 -2.64
CA TRP A 116 6.26 7.83 -2.55
C TRP A 116 5.98 9.33 -2.58
N ALA A 117 6.79 10.14 -1.88
CA ALA A 117 6.66 11.59 -1.92
C ALA A 117 6.83 12.13 -3.35
N GLU A 118 7.79 11.59 -4.11
CA GLU A 118 7.99 11.96 -5.50
C GLU A 118 6.86 11.48 -6.42
N PHE A 119 6.31 10.28 -6.20
CA PHE A 119 5.12 9.84 -6.93
C PHE A 119 3.96 10.79 -6.73
N LYS A 120 3.72 11.26 -5.51
CA LYS A 120 2.71 12.30 -5.26
C LYS A 120 3.04 13.61 -5.97
N ARG A 121 4.29 14.07 -5.90
CA ARG A 121 4.74 15.32 -6.55
C ARG A 121 4.58 15.28 -8.08
N HIS A 122 4.83 14.13 -8.69
CA HIS A 122 4.70 13.93 -10.14
C HIS A 122 3.32 13.43 -10.58
N GLY A 123 2.38 13.26 -9.63
CA GLY A 123 1.06 12.72 -9.91
C GLY A 123 1.10 11.30 -10.47
N ILE A 124 2.07 10.47 -10.07
CA ILE A 124 2.15 9.05 -10.45
C ILE A 124 1.25 8.25 -9.50
N PRO A 125 0.19 7.59 -9.98
CA PRO A 125 -0.76 6.84 -9.16
C PRO A 125 -0.21 5.44 -8.82
N ALA A 126 0.91 5.39 -8.09
CA ALA A 126 1.51 4.13 -7.67
C ALA A 126 0.75 3.49 -6.50
N GLU A 127 0.68 2.17 -6.49
CA GLU A 127 0.11 1.36 -5.40
C GLU A 127 1.25 0.83 -4.53
N ARG A 128 1.26 1.18 -3.25
CA ARG A 128 2.25 0.69 -2.28
C ARG A 128 1.92 -0.70 -1.78
N GLN A 129 2.95 -1.53 -1.65
CA GLN A 129 2.90 -2.87 -1.07
C GLN A 129 1.81 -3.76 -1.68
N GLU A 130 1.77 -3.79 -3.00
CA GLU A 130 0.77 -4.56 -3.72
C GLU A 130 1.15 -6.05 -3.73
N PHE A 131 0.20 -6.90 -3.37
CA PHE A 131 0.35 -8.35 -3.49
C PHE A 131 -0.28 -8.82 -4.80
N VAL A 132 0.56 -9.25 -5.73
CA VAL A 132 0.13 -9.74 -7.03
C VAL A 132 0.29 -11.25 -7.10
N LYS A 133 -0.73 -11.93 -7.64
CA LYS A 133 -0.68 -13.37 -7.85
C LYS A 133 -0.25 -13.65 -9.28
N VAL A 134 0.88 -14.34 -9.44
CA VAL A 134 1.36 -14.83 -10.73
C VAL A 134 1.53 -16.35 -10.60
N ASP A 135 0.85 -17.08 -11.48
CA ASP A 135 0.66 -18.53 -11.39
C ASP A 135 0.16 -18.99 -10.01
N LYS A 136 1.02 -19.68 -9.25
CA LYS A 136 0.74 -20.24 -7.92
C LYS A 136 1.45 -19.47 -6.80
N GLN A 137 2.19 -18.41 -7.12
CA GLN A 137 2.93 -17.60 -6.15
C GLN A 137 2.32 -16.20 -6.00
N ASN A 138 2.47 -15.65 -4.79
CA ASN A 138 2.15 -14.26 -4.52
C ASN A 138 3.46 -13.50 -4.38
N TYR A 139 3.60 -12.41 -5.12
CA TYR A 139 4.73 -11.49 -5.02
C TYR A 139 4.24 -10.21 -4.33
N ALA A 140 5.02 -9.74 -3.36
CA ALA A 140 4.87 -8.40 -2.80
C ALA A 140 5.77 -7.47 -3.62
N LEU A 141 5.20 -6.36 -4.08
CA LEU A 141 5.89 -5.32 -4.83
C LEU A 141 5.95 -4.07 -3.94
N ASP A 142 7.09 -3.38 -3.84
CA ASP A 142 7.17 -2.12 -3.09
C ASP A 142 6.18 -1.10 -3.68
N PHE A 143 6.22 -0.95 -5.00
CA PHE A 143 5.29 -0.12 -5.76
C PHE A 143 4.86 -0.78 -7.08
N ALA A 144 3.58 -0.65 -7.40
CA ALA A 144 3.03 -1.01 -8.69
C ALA A 144 2.48 0.22 -9.42
N VAL A 145 2.84 0.37 -10.69
CA VAL A 145 2.28 1.38 -11.58
C VAL A 145 1.63 0.70 -12.78
N TYR A 146 0.37 1.06 -13.05
CA TYR A 146 -0.41 0.50 -14.14
C TYR A 146 -0.37 1.44 -15.34
N CYS A 147 0.16 0.96 -16.46
CA CYS A 147 0.20 1.66 -17.73
C CYS A 147 -0.66 0.91 -18.75
N SER A 148 -0.98 1.56 -19.87
CA SER A 148 -1.89 0.99 -20.87
C SER A 148 -1.34 -0.25 -21.58
N GLU A 149 -0.03 -0.36 -21.74
CA GLU A 149 0.61 -1.48 -22.45
C GLU A 149 1.40 -2.42 -21.54
N ALA A 150 1.71 -2.01 -20.30
CA ALA A 150 2.42 -2.85 -19.34
C ALA A 150 2.14 -2.42 -17.90
N LYS A 151 2.50 -3.29 -16.95
CA LYS A 151 2.57 -2.93 -15.52
C LYS A 151 4.03 -2.72 -15.15
N ILE A 152 4.30 -1.88 -14.17
CA ILE A 152 5.66 -1.61 -13.71
C ILE A 152 5.75 -1.95 -12.23
N ASP A 153 6.68 -2.84 -11.90
CA ASP A 153 7.12 -3.16 -10.54
C ASP A 153 8.32 -2.24 -10.24
N ILE A 154 8.26 -1.46 -9.17
CA ILE A 154 9.32 -0.54 -8.78
C ILE A 154 9.76 -0.85 -7.35
N GLU A 155 11.03 -1.23 -7.20
CA GLU A 155 11.58 -1.75 -5.95
C GLU A 155 12.70 -0.83 -5.44
N THR A 156 12.75 -0.64 -4.12
CA THR A 156 13.71 0.25 -3.44
C THR A 156 14.81 -0.50 -2.68
N ASP A 157 14.96 -1.80 -2.95
CA ASP A 157 15.84 -2.73 -2.26
C ASP A 157 17.05 -3.22 -3.10
N GLY A 158 17.43 -2.45 -4.13
CA GLY A 158 18.44 -2.87 -5.12
C GLY A 158 19.81 -3.27 -4.56
N ASP A 159 20.17 -2.88 -3.33
CA ASP A 159 21.44 -3.25 -2.71
C ASP A 159 21.53 -4.73 -2.30
N SER A 160 20.39 -5.32 -1.90
CA SER A 160 20.32 -6.75 -1.58
C SER A 160 20.51 -7.62 -2.83
N TRP A 161 20.29 -7.03 -4.01
CA TRP A 161 20.42 -7.67 -5.32
C TRP A 161 21.84 -7.72 -5.86
N HIS A 162 22.68 -6.73 -5.58
CA HIS A 162 24.05 -6.69 -6.09
C HIS A 162 24.96 -7.76 -5.48
N THR A 163 24.59 -8.30 -4.32
CA THR A 163 25.44 -9.20 -3.53
C THR A 163 25.10 -10.69 -3.66
N ASN A 164 23.91 -11.07 -4.17
CA ASN A 164 23.56 -12.46 -4.43
C ASN A 164 22.44 -12.57 -5.47
N ARG A 165 22.78 -12.85 -6.73
CA ARG A 165 21.78 -13.30 -7.73
C ARG A 165 21.38 -14.73 -7.44
N THR A 166 20.35 -14.93 -6.63
CA THR A 166 19.87 -16.28 -6.35
C THR A 166 19.04 -16.81 -7.52
N ALA A 167 18.94 -18.13 -7.66
CA ALA A 167 18.06 -18.74 -8.65
C ALA A 167 16.57 -18.41 -8.42
N GLU A 168 16.20 -18.07 -7.19
CA GLU A 168 14.84 -17.67 -6.81
C GLU A 168 14.49 -16.29 -7.36
N ASP A 169 15.43 -15.36 -7.32
CA ASP A 169 15.28 -14.01 -7.87
C ASP A 169 15.09 -14.00 -9.39
N ASN A 170 15.86 -14.84 -10.10
CA ASN A 170 15.68 -15.01 -11.54
C ASN A 170 14.31 -15.59 -11.87
N ARG A 171 13.80 -16.54 -11.07
CA ARG A 171 12.45 -17.08 -11.24
C ARG A 171 11.38 -16.01 -10.98
N ARG A 172 11.54 -15.18 -9.94
CA ARG A 172 10.64 -14.04 -9.65
C ARG A 172 10.56 -13.10 -10.84
N ASN A 173 11.71 -12.64 -11.34
CA ASN A 173 11.73 -11.69 -12.45
C ASN A 173 11.12 -12.29 -13.73
N ASN A 174 11.47 -13.52 -14.08
CA ASN A 174 10.90 -14.20 -15.25
C ASN A 174 9.37 -14.36 -15.12
N ALA A 175 8.88 -14.70 -13.93
CA ALA A 175 7.44 -14.84 -13.69
C ALA A 175 6.70 -13.50 -13.82
N LEU A 176 7.23 -12.44 -13.22
CA LEU A 176 6.66 -11.09 -13.32
C LEU A 176 6.68 -10.59 -14.77
N GLU A 177 7.80 -10.75 -15.47
CA GLU A 177 7.94 -10.35 -16.87
C GLU A 177 6.96 -11.10 -17.78
N ALA A 178 6.85 -12.42 -17.62
CA ALA A 178 5.87 -13.23 -18.35
C ALA A 178 4.41 -12.81 -18.06
N ALA A 179 4.15 -12.24 -16.88
CA ALA A 179 2.85 -11.67 -16.50
C ALA A 179 2.65 -10.21 -16.94
N GLY A 180 3.57 -9.66 -17.75
CA GLY A 180 3.49 -8.30 -18.32
C GLY A 180 3.99 -7.20 -17.38
N TRP A 181 4.86 -7.52 -16.42
CA TRP A 181 5.50 -6.54 -15.55
C TRP A 181 6.89 -6.17 -16.06
N LYS A 182 7.17 -4.88 -16.17
CA LYS A 182 8.52 -4.32 -16.28
C LYS A 182 9.04 -4.06 -14.86
N VAL A 183 10.19 -4.62 -14.51
CA VAL A 183 10.78 -4.46 -13.17
C VAL A 183 11.85 -3.36 -13.21
N LEU A 184 11.70 -2.35 -12.36
CA LEU A 184 12.71 -1.34 -12.07
C LEU A 184 13.18 -1.52 -10.63
N ARG A 185 14.50 -1.56 -10.43
CA ARG A 185 15.09 -1.64 -9.08
C ARG A 185 16.04 -0.49 -8.87
N PHE A 186 15.93 0.15 -7.71
CA PHE A 186 16.79 1.25 -7.31
C PHE A 186 17.56 0.88 -6.05
N THR A 187 18.85 1.18 -6.04
CA THR A 187 19.70 1.04 -4.86
C THR A 187 19.41 2.14 -3.85
N THR A 188 19.84 1.94 -2.59
CA THR A 188 19.79 2.99 -1.55
C THR A 188 20.48 4.25 -2.06
N GLN A 189 21.67 4.12 -2.66
CA GLN A 189 22.40 5.27 -3.17
C GLN A 189 21.60 6.02 -4.25
N GLN A 190 20.99 5.31 -5.19
CA GLN A 190 20.19 5.94 -6.25
C GLN A 190 18.99 6.70 -5.68
N VAL A 191 18.25 6.08 -4.75
CA VAL A 191 17.11 6.74 -4.09
C VAL A 191 17.57 7.93 -3.24
N GLN A 192 18.75 7.84 -2.62
CA GLN A 192 19.25 8.89 -1.73
C GLN A 192 19.85 10.08 -2.46
N GLU A 193 20.63 9.84 -3.51
CA GLU A 193 21.51 10.82 -4.15
C GLU A 193 21.09 11.15 -5.59
N GLN A 194 20.29 10.28 -6.24
CA GLN A 194 19.98 10.36 -7.67
C GLN A 194 18.47 10.26 -7.95
N MET A 195 17.64 10.78 -7.02
CA MET A 195 16.19 10.71 -7.10
C MET A 195 15.64 11.29 -8.42
N GLU A 196 15.94 12.56 -8.71
CA GLU A 196 15.45 13.23 -9.93
C GLU A 196 16.20 12.78 -11.19
N SER A 197 17.54 12.79 -11.11
CA SER A 197 18.42 12.59 -12.27
C SER A 197 18.40 11.15 -12.79
N TYR A 198 18.05 10.18 -11.94
CA TYR A 198 18.00 8.77 -12.29
C TYR A 198 16.64 8.14 -11.99
N CYS A 199 16.19 8.08 -10.74
CA CYS A 199 15.02 7.26 -10.38
C CYS A 199 13.74 7.73 -11.09
N ILE A 200 13.34 8.98 -10.87
CA ILE A 200 12.13 9.55 -11.46
C ILE A 200 12.24 9.65 -12.98
N ARG A 201 13.42 9.97 -13.52
CA ARG A 201 13.64 9.94 -14.97
C ARG A 201 13.38 8.56 -15.56
N ASN A 202 14.00 7.50 -15.03
CA ASN A 202 13.81 6.13 -15.55
C ASN A 202 12.37 5.66 -15.37
N ILE A 203 11.73 5.97 -14.24
CA ILE A 203 10.32 5.61 -13.99
C ILE A 203 9.41 6.27 -15.03
N THR A 204 9.54 7.57 -15.24
CA THR A 204 8.69 8.30 -16.19
C THR A 204 8.94 7.93 -17.65
N GLU A 205 10.20 7.70 -18.04
CA GLU A 205 10.53 7.15 -19.36
C GLU A 205 9.91 5.76 -19.56
N THR A 206 9.97 4.89 -18.54
CA THR A 206 9.38 3.55 -18.60
C THR A 206 7.85 3.61 -18.69
N ILE A 207 7.19 4.49 -17.92
CA ILE A 207 5.75 4.75 -18.01
C ILE A 207 5.37 5.18 -19.43
N ASN A 208 6.12 6.14 -20.01
CA ASN A 208 5.84 6.65 -21.34
C ASN A 208 6.05 5.60 -22.45
N HIS A 209 7.05 4.73 -22.29
CA HIS A 209 7.29 3.56 -23.17
C HIS A 209 6.32 2.41 -22.94
N ALA A 210 5.53 2.43 -21.86
CA ALA A 210 4.48 1.46 -21.56
C ALA A 210 3.08 2.00 -21.94
N GLY A 211 3.01 2.93 -22.89
CA GLY A 211 1.76 3.54 -23.35
C GLY A 211 1.25 4.69 -22.49
N GLY A 212 1.89 5.02 -21.37
CA GLY A 212 1.40 6.02 -20.41
C GLY A 212 0.49 5.43 -19.32
N LEU A 213 0.15 6.23 -18.32
CA LEU A 213 -0.66 5.79 -17.17
C LEU A 213 -2.08 5.40 -17.57
N ASP A 214 -2.50 4.21 -17.13
CA ASP A 214 -3.87 3.73 -17.30
C ASP A 214 -4.75 4.21 -16.14
N GLU A 215 -5.45 5.33 -16.39
CA GLU A 215 -6.40 5.94 -15.46
C GLU A 215 -7.86 5.65 -15.85
N GLY A 216 -8.10 4.65 -16.71
CA GLY A 216 -9.46 4.32 -17.20
C GLY A 216 -10.07 5.39 -18.12
N LYS A 217 -9.24 6.27 -18.69
CA LYS A 217 -9.63 7.31 -19.66
C LYS A 217 -9.37 6.83 -21.09
N MET A 218 -10.05 7.43 -22.08
CA MET A 218 -9.86 7.10 -23.50
C MET A 218 -8.41 7.27 -23.99
N VAL A 219 -7.64 8.16 -23.35
CA VAL A 219 -6.24 8.42 -23.68
C VAL A 219 -5.40 8.29 -22.41
N ALA A 220 -4.38 7.45 -22.48
CA ALA A 220 -3.41 7.24 -21.43
C ALA A 220 -2.56 8.50 -21.20
N ARG A 221 -2.29 8.84 -19.93
CA ARG A 221 -1.52 10.04 -19.61
C ARG A 221 -0.03 9.76 -19.63
N LYS A 222 0.69 10.43 -20.54
CA LYS A 222 2.16 10.49 -20.51
C LYS A 222 2.63 11.51 -19.49
N ILE A 223 3.81 11.29 -18.92
CA ILE A 223 4.42 12.17 -17.92
C ILE A 223 5.52 12.98 -18.60
N ASN A 224 5.47 14.30 -18.46
CA ASN A 224 6.50 15.20 -18.92
C ASN A 224 7.17 15.88 -17.72
N LEU A 225 8.45 15.60 -17.50
CA LEU A 225 9.22 16.14 -16.39
C LEU A 225 9.50 17.65 -16.52
N LYS A 226 9.49 18.21 -17.73
CA LYS A 226 9.81 19.63 -17.97
C LYS A 226 8.70 20.58 -17.51
N THR A 227 7.46 20.12 -17.44
CA THR A 227 6.29 20.92 -17.07
C THR A 227 6.06 21.05 -15.56
N ASN A 228 6.77 20.29 -14.72
CA ASN A 228 6.57 20.29 -13.27
C ASN A 228 7.12 21.53 -12.53
N GLY A 229 7.77 22.46 -13.24
CA GLY A 229 8.08 23.80 -12.71
C GLY A 229 6.90 24.78 -12.77
N ALA A 230 5.80 24.42 -13.43
CA ALA A 230 4.62 25.25 -13.62
C ALA A 230 3.33 24.47 -13.29
N TYR A 231 3.18 24.03 -12.05
CA TYR A 231 1.82 23.82 -11.54
C TYR A 231 1.17 25.19 -11.37
N GLN A 232 0.50 25.61 -12.45
CA GLN A 232 -0.43 26.71 -12.46
C GLN A 232 -1.53 26.37 -11.44
N LEU A 233 -1.61 27.15 -10.36
CA LEU A 233 -2.85 27.35 -9.62
C LEU A 233 -3.93 27.76 -10.63
N SER A 234 -4.73 26.81 -11.07
CA SER A 234 -6.15 27.07 -11.34
C SER A 234 -6.84 26.62 -10.05
N LEU A 235 -7.37 27.47 -9.16
CA LEU A 235 -8.26 28.61 -9.42
C LEU A 235 -9.22 28.26 -10.55
N PHE A 236 -10.09 27.28 -10.29
CA PHE A 236 -11.53 27.28 -10.55
C PHE A 236 -12.06 25.92 -10.08
N ASP A 237 -12.43 25.86 -8.80
CA ASP A 237 -13.41 24.92 -8.25
C ASP A 237 -14.06 25.62 -7.04
N ASP A 238 -14.72 26.73 -7.35
CA ASP A 238 -15.85 27.27 -6.59
C ASP A 238 -16.92 27.56 -7.64
N LEU A 239 -17.80 26.58 -7.89
CA LEU A 239 -19.17 26.72 -8.40
C LEU A 239 -19.94 25.41 -8.18
#